data_AF-A0A917HQ33-F1
#
_entry.id   AF-A0A917HQ33-F1
#
_cell.length_a   1.000
_cell.length_b   1.000
_cell.length_c   1.000
_cell.angle_alpha   90.00
_cell.angle_beta   90.00
_cell.angle_gamma   90.00
#
_symmetry.space_group_name_H-M   'P 1'
#
loop_
_entity.id
_entity.type
_entity.pdbx_description
1 polymer ?
#
loop_
_entity_poly.entity_id
_entity_poly.type
_entity_poly.pdbx_seq_one_letter_code
_entity_poly.pdbx_strand_id
1 'polypeptide(L)'
;MAENRKTGTFNVTGPDYELTMKKLLNTCKLIANSDTELVWADEKFLVDHHVQPWTEMPFWIPEHFTLEGETEPWKGAGSISIQKALDAGLSFSPLEDTIQNVYQWEKARQNSEWKAGISREKERELLEAWSRK
;
A
#
# COMPACT_ATOMS: atom_id res chain seq x y z
N MET A 1 23.11 1.12 15.48
CA MET A 1 24.11 1.17 14.39
C MET A 1 25.33 2.00 14.80
N ALA A 2 25.22 3.33 14.96
CA ALA A 2 26.34 4.14 15.45
C ALA A 2 26.65 3.92 16.96
N GLU A 3 25.63 3.94 17.83
CA GLU A 3 25.81 3.78 19.30
C GLU A 3 26.39 2.41 19.69
N ASN A 4 25.90 1.33 19.07
CA ASN A 4 26.41 -0.03 19.25
C ASN A 4 27.51 -0.42 18.25
N ARG A 5 28.03 0.54 17.46
CA ARG A 5 29.03 0.33 16.38
C ARG A 5 28.72 -0.83 15.41
N LYS A 6 27.44 -1.13 15.18
CA LYS A 6 26.97 -2.07 14.15
C LYS A 6 26.90 -1.37 12.79
N THR A 7 27.52 -1.96 11.77
CA THR A 7 27.52 -1.47 10.38
C THR A 7 27.00 -2.54 9.42
N GLY A 8 26.56 -2.14 8.22
CA GLY A 8 26.06 -3.04 7.17
C GLY A 8 24.67 -2.67 6.65
N THR A 9 24.15 -3.49 5.73
CA THR A 9 22.83 -3.31 5.10
C THR A 9 21.71 -3.97 5.89
N PHE A 10 20.59 -3.28 6.07
CA PHE A 10 19.41 -3.74 6.80
C PHE A 10 18.14 -3.34 6.05
N ASN A 11 17.17 -4.24 5.99
CA ASN A 11 15.84 -3.93 5.44
C ASN A 11 14.91 -3.54 6.58
N VAL A 12 14.15 -2.45 6.39
CA VAL A 12 13.29 -1.85 7.43
C VAL A 12 11.94 -1.50 6.77
N THR A 13 11.31 -2.49 6.15
CA THR A 13 10.22 -2.31 5.16
C THR A 13 8.81 -2.38 5.75
N GLY A 14 8.64 -2.65 7.04
CA GLY A 14 7.31 -2.76 7.63
C GLY A 14 7.39 -3.17 9.10
N PRO A 15 6.24 -3.20 9.80
CA PRO A 15 6.23 -3.54 11.21
C PRO A 15 6.78 -4.94 11.46
N ASP A 16 7.02 -5.25 12.73
CA ASP A 16 7.48 -6.55 13.22
C ASP A 16 6.39 -7.64 13.20
N TYR A 17 5.27 -7.39 12.51
CA TYR A 17 4.15 -8.30 12.32
C TYR A 17 3.63 -8.24 10.89
N GLU A 18 2.84 -9.24 10.50
CA GLU A 18 2.19 -9.26 9.18
C GLU A 18 1.13 -8.16 9.06
N LEU A 19 1.36 -7.18 8.19
CA LEU A 19 0.42 -6.11 7.90
C LEU A 19 -0.27 -6.35 6.56
N THR A 20 -1.57 -6.65 6.61
CA THR A 20 -2.40 -6.80 5.41
C THR A 20 -2.92 -5.45 4.92
N MET A 21 -3.19 -5.35 3.61
CA MET A 21 -3.85 -4.18 3.01
C MET A 21 -5.19 -3.86 3.70
N LYS A 22 -5.96 -4.90 4.05
CA LYS A 22 -7.24 -4.73 4.75
C LYS A 22 -7.07 -4.09 6.12
N LYS A 23 -6.05 -4.50 6.89
CA LYS A 23 -5.75 -3.89 8.19
C LYS A 23 -5.33 -2.43 8.01
N LEU A 24 -4.41 -2.16 7.08
CA LEU A 24 -3.96 -0.80 6.77
C LEU A 24 -5.13 0.14 6.43
N LEU A 25 -5.98 -0.23 5.46
CA LEU A 25 -7.09 0.61 5.01
C LEU A 25 -8.16 0.82 6.10
N ASN A 26 -8.47 -0.22 6.89
CA ASN A 26 -9.39 -0.07 8.02
C ASN A 26 -8.85 0.86 9.10
N THR A 27 -7.55 0.78 9.41
CA THR A 27 -6.92 1.70 10.36
C THR A 27 -6.94 3.14 9.83
N CYS A 28 -6.68 3.35 8.53
CA CYS A 28 -6.86 4.65 7.89
C CYS A 28 -8.29 5.19 8.03
N LYS A 29 -9.30 4.36 7.74
CA LYS A 29 -10.72 4.72 7.86
C LYS A 29 -11.06 5.15 9.30
N LEU A 30 -10.61 4.37 10.28
CA LEU A 30 -10.81 4.65 11.71
C LEU A 30 -10.19 5.99 12.12
N ILE A 31 -8.92 6.20 11.78
CA ILE A 31 -8.17 7.41 12.16
C ILE A 31 -8.71 8.67 11.47
N ALA A 32 -9.07 8.56 10.20
CA ALA A 32 -9.66 9.66 9.45
C ALA A 32 -11.13 9.92 9.84
N ASN A 33 -11.72 9.10 10.71
CA ASN A 33 -13.16 9.10 11.03
C ASN A 33 -14.02 9.16 9.76
N SER A 34 -13.68 8.33 8.78
CA SER A 34 -14.31 8.30 7.47
C SER A 34 -15.38 7.20 7.40
N ASP A 35 -16.45 7.46 6.68
CA ASP A 35 -17.51 6.50 6.38
C ASP A 35 -17.26 5.69 5.09
N THR A 36 -16.19 5.98 4.33
CA THR A 36 -15.84 5.36 3.04
C THR A 36 -15.97 3.84 3.03
N GLU A 37 -16.68 3.30 2.04
CA GLU A 37 -16.79 1.86 1.83
C GLU A 37 -15.58 1.32 1.07
N LEU A 38 -14.99 0.23 1.57
CA LEU A 38 -13.88 -0.44 0.91
C LEU A 38 -14.41 -1.56 0.00
N VAL A 39 -14.21 -1.42 -1.30
CA VAL A 39 -14.60 -2.41 -2.31
C VAL A 39 -13.38 -3.23 -2.72
N TRP A 40 -13.46 -4.55 -2.54
CA TRP A 40 -12.42 -5.49 -2.96
C TRP A 40 -12.83 -6.08 -4.31
N ALA A 41 -12.09 -5.75 -5.36
CA ALA A 41 -12.33 -6.25 -6.72
C ALA A 41 -11.32 -7.33 -7.10
N ASP A 42 -11.74 -8.25 -7.97
CA ASP A 42 -10.86 -9.34 -8.44
C ASP A 42 -9.72 -8.79 -9.30
N GLU A 43 -8.54 -9.39 -9.18
CA GLU A 43 -7.37 -9.06 -10.00
C GLU A 43 -7.70 -9.12 -11.50
N LYS A 44 -8.42 -10.17 -11.93
CA LYS A 44 -8.85 -10.32 -13.33
C LYS A 44 -9.75 -9.16 -13.78
N PHE A 45 -10.66 -8.70 -12.93
CA PHE A 45 -11.54 -7.59 -13.27
C PHE A 45 -10.75 -6.29 -13.47
N LEU A 46 -9.80 -6.01 -12.58
CA LEU A 46 -8.94 -4.84 -12.68
C LEU A 46 -8.08 -4.87 -13.95
N VAL A 47 -7.49 -6.02 -14.27
CA VAL A 47 -6.70 -6.22 -15.49
C VAL A 47 -7.56 -6.10 -16.76
N ASP A 48 -8.74 -6.71 -16.79
CA ASP A 48 -9.67 -6.65 -17.94
C ASP A 48 -10.15 -5.22 -18.22
N HIS A 49 -10.20 -4.36 -17.20
CA HIS A 49 -10.52 -2.93 -17.34
C HIS A 49 -9.28 -2.03 -17.43
N HIS A 50 -8.11 -2.62 -17.71
CA HIS A 50 -6.85 -1.90 -17.93
C HIS A 50 -6.46 -0.99 -16.76
N VAL A 51 -6.74 -1.40 -15.52
CA VAL A 51 -6.22 -0.72 -14.33
C VAL A 51 -4.72 -1.00 -14.23
N GLN A 52 -3.91 0.06 -14.21
CA GLN A 52 -2.46 -0.04 -14.15
C GLN A 52 -1.99 -0.36 -12.74
N PRO A 53 -1.31 -1.52 -12.54
CA PRO A 53 -0.68 -1.84 -11.28
C PRO A 53 0.29 -0.75 -10.83
N TRP A 54 0.39 -0.54 -9.51
CA TRP A 54 1.24 0.45 -8.85
C TRP A 54 0.93 1.93 -9.16
N THR A 55 0.64 2.26 -10.41
CA THR A 55 0.44 3.63 -10.91
C THR A 55 -0.96 4.14 -10.60
N GLU A 56 -2.00 3.39 -10.99
CA GLU A 56 -3.39 3.76 -10.73
C GLU A 56 -3.89 3.20 -9.39
N MET A 57 -3.35 2.05 -8.97
CA MET A 57 -3.62 1.48 -7.66
C MET A 57 -2.30 1.31 -6.89
N PRO A 58 -1.93 2.29 -6.05
CA PRO A 58 -0.71 2.23 -5.25
C PRO A 58 -0.66 0.96 -4.41
N PHE A 59 0.52 0.36 -4.30
CA PHE A 59 0.78 -0.87 -3.53
C PHE A 59 0.03 -2.14 -3.98
N TRP A 60 -0.64 -2.12 -5.13
CA TRP A 60 -1.15 -3.32 -5.76
C TRP A 60 -0.20 -3.81 -6.85
N ILE A 61 0.21 -5.07 -6.73
CA ILE A 61 0.95 -5.83 -7.73
C ILE A 61 0.15 -7.11 -7.99
N PRO A 62 -0.14 -7.46 -9.26
CA PRO A 62 -0.90 -8.67 -9.60
C PRO A 62 -0.13 -9.93 -9.16
N GLU A 63 -0.83 -10.88 -8.55
CA GLU A 63 -0.25 -12.16 -8.11
C GLU A 63 -0.30 -13.22 -9.22
N HIS A 64 -1.29 -13.11 -10.11
CA HIS A 64 -1.61 -14.08 -11.15
C HIS A 64 -1.23 -13.58 -12.55
N PHE A 65 -1.24 -12.27 -12.78
CA PHE A 65 -0.88 -11.68 -14.07
C PHE A 65 0.54 -11.10 -14.08
N THR A 66 1.20 -11.24 -15.22
CA THR A 66 2.54 -10.68 -15.44
C THR A 66 2.44 -9.21 -15.81
N LEU A 67 3.33 -8.38 -15.24
CA LEU A 67 3.44 -6.97 -15.62
C LEU A 67 4.02 -6.83 -17.03
N GLU A 68 3.75 -5.71 -17.69
CA GLU A 68 4.33 -5.44 -19.00
C GLU A 68 5.86 -5.43 -18.95
N GLY A 69 6.50 -6.20 -19.85
CA GLY A 69 7.95 -6.33 -19.91
C GLY A 69 8.56 -7.39 -19.00
N GLU A 70 7.75 -8.04 -18.16
CA GLU A 70 8.19 -9.11 -17.26
C GLU A 70 7.87 -10.50 -17.83
N THR A 71 8.59 -11.52 -17.38
CA THR A 71 8.36 -12.91 -17.80
C THR A 71 7.44 -13.68 -16.84
N GLU A 72 7.39 -13.28 -15.57
CA GLU A 72 6.64 -13.95 -14.51
C GLU A 72 5.96 -12.91 -13.60
N PRO A 73 4.83 -13.25 -12.95
CA PRO A 73 4.23 -12.39 -11.93
C PRO A 73 5.20 -12.14 -10.77
N TRP A 74 5.18 -10.92 -10.24
CA TRP A 74 6.05 -10.49 -9.13
C TRP A 74 5.53 -10.97 -7.76
N LYS A 75 5.41 -12.30 -7.62
CA LYS A 75 4.92 -12.94 -6.40
C LYS A 75 5.85 -12.61 -5.23
N GLY A 76 5.27 -12.11 -4.15
CA GLY A 76 6.02 -11.76 -2.95
C GLY A 76 6.87 -10.49 -3.08
N ALA A 77 6.58 -9.57 -4.00
CA ALA A 77 7.30 -8.30 -4.15
C ALA A 77 7.42 -7.47 -2.84
N GLY A 78 6.52 -7.67 -1.87
CA GLY A 78 6.59 -7.07 -0.53
C GLY A 78 7.20 -7.98 0.57
N SER A 79 7.56 -9.22 0.26
CA SER A 79 8.03 -10.23 1.21
C SER A 79 9.54 -10.15 1.42
N ILE A 80 9.99 -9.11 2.09
CA ILE A 80 11.41 -8.89 2.39
C ILE A 80 11.66 -9.16 3.89
N SER A 81 12.61 -10.03 4.20
CA SER A 81 12.97 -10.30 5.60
C SER A 81 13.61 -9.08 6.26
N ILE A 82 13.03 -8.68 7.39
CA ILE A 82 13.54 -7.63 8.29
C ILE A 82 14.20 -8.22 9.54
N GLN A 83 14.37 -9.53 9.64
CA GLN A 83 14.87 -10.19 10.86
C GLN A 83 16.21 -9.62 11.33
N LYS A 84 17.11 -9.34 10.37
CA LYS A 84 18.41 -8.73 10.66
C LYS A 84 18.29 -7.37 11.35
N ALA A 85 17.27 -6.58 11.03
CA ALA A 85 17.00 -5.28 11.65
C ALA A 85 16.47 -5.46 13.08
N LEU A 86 15.54 -6.39 13.27
CA LEU A 86 15.00 -6.74 14.58
C LEU A 86 16.08 -7.25 15.54
N ASP A 87 16.95 -8.16 15.08
CA ASP A 87 18.08 -8.70 15.85
C ASP A 87 19.13 -7.63 16.18
N ALA A 88 19.14 -6.53 15.43
CA ALA A 88 19.98 -5.36 15.71
C ALA A 88 19.34 -4.38 16.69
N GLY A 89 18.11 -4.65 17.16
CA GLY A 89 17.35 -3.82 18.09
C GLY A 89 16.62 -2.66 17.43
N LEU A 90 16.42 -2.68 16.11
CA LEU A 90 15.59 -1.69 15.43
C LEU A 90 14.12 -1.98 15.71
N SER A 91 13.38 -0.93 16.05
CA SER A 91 11.94 -0.98 16.32
C SER A 91 11.18 -0.07 15.36
N PHE A 92 9.87 -0.29 15.26
CA PHE A 92 8.98 0.44 14.36
C PHE A 92 8.02 1.30 15.16
N SER A 93 7.60 2.42 14.58
CA SER A 93 6.50 3.20 15.15
C SER A 93 5.20 2.40 15.00
N PRO A 94 4.24 2.54 15.93
CA PRO A 94 2.89 2.02 15.75
C PRO A 94 2.30 2.47 14.40
N LEU A 95 1.48 1.60 13.81
CA LEU A 95 0.85 1.88 12.52
C LEU A 95 -0.05 3.10 12.64
N GLU A 96 -0.78 3.18 13.74
CA GLU A 96 -1.72 4.25 14.07
C GLU A 96 -1.03 5.61 14.13
N ASP A 97 0.12 5.68 14.82
CA ASP A 97 0.91 6.92 14.92
C ASP A 97 1.40 7.37 13.54
N THR A 98 1.87 6.42 12.73
CA THR A 98 2.32 6.70 11.35
C THR A 98 1.18 7.25 10.50
N ILE A 99 0.02 6.60 10.52
CA ILE A 99 -1.16 7.03 9.76
C ILE A 99 -1.65 8.40 10.26
N GLN A 100 -1.73 8.61 11.58
CA GLN A 100 -2.13 9.87 12.17
C GLN A 100 -1.22 11.01 11.72
N ASN A 101 0.10 10.82 11.78
CA ASN A 101 1.08 11.83 11.38
C ASN A 101 0.97 12.16 9.89
N VAL A 102 0.85 11.15 9.02
CA VAL A 102 0.66 11.35 7.57
C VAL A 102 -0.67 12.05 7.30
N TYR A 103 -1.75 11.67 7.98
CA TYR A 103 -3.07 12.29 7.82
C TYR A 103 -3.06 13.78 8.23
N GLN A 104 -2.42 14.14 9.35
CA GLN A 104 -2.29 15.54 9.75
C GLN A 104 -1.42 16.34 8.76
N TRP A 105 -0.33 15.74 8.28
CA TRP A 105 0.50 16.36 7.25
C TRP A 105 -0.30 16.60 5.96
N GLU A 106 -1.10 15.63 5.52
CA GLU A 106 -1.93 15.76 4.32
C GLU A 106 -2.99 16.86 4.48
N LYS A 107 -3.63 16.96 5.64
CA LYS A 107 -4.61 18.04 5.92
C LYS A 107 -3.98 19.43 5.89
N ALA A 108 -2.70 19.55 6.21
CA ALA A 108 -1.98 20.82 6.19
C ALA A 108 -1.39 21.16 4.80
N ARG A 109 -1.44 20.23 3.85
CA ARG A 109 -0.86 20.38 2.51
C ARG A 109 -1.71 21.35 1.67
N GLN A 110 -1.05 22.32 1.04
CA GLN A 110 -1.72 23.37 0.25
C GLN A 110 -1.94 22.99 -1.23
N ASN A 111 -1.18 22.04 -1.76
CA ASN A 111 -1.32 21.55 -3.13
C ASN A 111 -2.16 20.28 -3.13
N SER A 112 -3.23 20.25 -3.93
CA SER A 112 -4.19 19.15 -3.98
C SER A 112 -4.04 18.22 -5.18
N GLU A 113 -3.14 18.52 -6.13
CA GLU A 113 -3.00 17.71 -7.34
C GLU A 113 -2.22 16.42 -7.05
N TRP A 114 -2.84 15.29 -7.35
CA TRP A 114 -2.23 13.96 -7.23
C TRP A 114 -1.62 13.55 -8.56
N LYS A 115 -0.35 13.15 -8.54
CA LYS A 115 0.38 12.66 -9.74
C LYS A 115 0.27 11.15 -9.95
N ALA A 116 -0.32 10.45 -9.00
CA ALA A 116 -0.48 9.01 -8.99
C ALA A 116 -1.85 8.69 -8.38
N GLY A 117 -2.35 7.49 -8.67
CA GLY A 117 -3.69 7.08 -8.34
C GLY A 117 -4.65 7.18 -9.52
N ILE A 118 -5.67 6.34 -9.47
CA ILE A 118 -6.75 6.29 -10.44
C ILE A 118 -7.52 7.62 -10.49
N SER A 119 -7.96 8.03 -11.68
CA SER A 119 -8.85 9.19 -11.79
C SER A 119 -10.22 8.90 -11.17
N ARG A 120 -10.88 9.93 -10.64
CA ARG A 120 -12.21 9.78 -10.03
C ARG A 120 -13.25 9.26 -11.04
N GLU A 121 -13.12 9.69 -12.29
CA GLU A 121 -13.99 9.26 -13.39
C GLU A 121 -13.85 7.75 -13.64
N LYS A 122 -12.60 7.26 -13.80
CA LYS A 122 -12.33 5.85 -14.04
C LYS A 122 -12.71 5.00 -12.84
N GLU A 123 -12.40 5.44 -11.62
CA GLU A 123 -12.78 4.76 -10.38
C GLU A 123 -14.31 4.57 -10.29
N ARG A 124 -15.09 5.64 -10.55
CA ARG A 124 -16.55 5.55 -10.55
C ARG A 124 -17.07 4.54 -11.57
N GLU A 125 -16.56 4.60 -12.81
CA GLU A 125 -16.95 3.67 -13.88
C GLU A 125 -16.67 2.21 -13.49
N LEU A 126 -15.52 1.94 -12.86
CA LEU A 126 -15.17 0.61 -12.37
C LEU A 126 -16.10 0.14 -11.26
N LEU A 127 -16.42 1.01 -10.29
CA LEU A 127 -17.34 0.67 -9.19
C LEU A 127 -18.75 0.38 -9.71
N GLU A 128 -19.23 1.16 -10.68
CA GLU A 128 -20.52 0.91 -11.33
C GLU A 128 -20.51 -0.42 -12.09
N ALA A 129 -19.45 -0.72 -12.84
CA ALA A 129 -19.31 -1.99 -13.56
C ALA A 129 -19.22 -3.18 -12.60
N TRP A 130 -18.45 -3.05 -11.52
CA TRP A 130 -18.28 -4.08 -10.50
C TRP A 130 -19.59 -4.41 -9.77
N SER A 131 -20.38 -3.39 -9.42
CA SER A 131 -21.65 -3.58 -8.71
C SER A 131 -22.73 -4.28 -9.54
N ARG A 132 -22.59 -4.34 -10.86
CA ARG A 132 -23.52 -5.01 -11.79
C ARG A 132 -23.13 -6.45 -12.12
N LYS A 133 -21.94 -6.88 -11.71
CA LYS A 133 -21.42 -8.24 -11.91
C LYS A 133 -22.06 -9.21 -10.92
#